data_AF-X1P6Q1-F1
#
_entry.id   AF-X1P6Q1-F1
#
_cell.length_a   1.000
_cell.length_b   1.000
_cell.length_c   1.000
_cell.angle_alpha   90.00
_cell.angle_beta   90.00
_cell.angle_gamma   90.00
#
_symmetry.space_group_name_H-M   'P 1'
#
loop_
_entity.id
_entity.type
_entity.pdbx_description
1 polymer ?
#
loop_
_entity_poly.entity_id
_entity_poly.type
_entity_poly.pdbx_seq_one_letter_code
_entity_poly.pdbx_strand_id
1 'polypeptide(L)'
;GLNSPFENAARMAEFTVKQTLSSLSKFTSGDIIKAFANRMIDRSTAASLLRDIGIRAEDTDYIISTAEYKRIWAFTDDQISGIRNLYKKRIYNEDNARDRLAKLNLPAEQIEVLMQQWYYDKVEELDSTWTTAQTLKFLKRGLISSDRAKQELYLNGYTEERIKVYLRDLKWTPPKE
;
A
#
# COMPACT_ATOMS: atom_id res chain seq x y z
N GLY A 1 -39.71 38.07 29.74
CA GLY A 1 -38.41 38.29 30.38
C GLY A 1 -37.40 38.55 29.29
N LEU A 2 -36.98 39.79 29.13
CA LEU A 2 -35.97 40.19 28.15
C LEU A 2 -34.60 40.04 28.82
N ASN A 3 -33.75 39.13 28.32
CA ASN A 3 -32.36 39.03 28.78
C ASN A 3 -31.67 40.38 28.58
N SER A 4 -30.92 40.80 29.59
CA SER A 4 -30.28 42.10 29.63
C SER A 4 -29.24 42.23 28.49
N PRO A 5 -29.06 43.40 27.87
CA PRO A 5 -27.99 43.65 26.89
C PRO A 5 -26.60 43.21 27.38
N PHE A 6 -26.38 43.29 28.70
CA PHE A 6 -25.14 42.84 29.35
C PHE A 6 -24.97 41.31 29.35
N GLU A 7 -26.06 40.53 29.48
CA GLU A 7 -26.01 39.07 29.41
C GLU A 7 -25.77 38.57 27.96
N ASN A 8 -26.22 39.32 26.96
CA ASN A 8 -25.90 39.04 25.56
C ASN A 8 -24.45 39.41 25.22
N ALA A 9 -23.95 40.54 25.74
CA ALA A 9 -22.56 40.94 25.55
C ALA A 9 -21.58 39.95 26.20
N ALA A 10 -21.89 39.47 27.41
CA ALA A 10 -21.09 38.46 28.10
C ALA A 10 -21.05 37.13 27.33
N ARG A 11 -22.20 36.64 26.85
CA ARG A 11 -22.27 35.41 26.03
C ARG A 11 -21.55 35.54 24.69
N MET A 12 -21.60 36.70 24.04
CA MET A 12 -20.85 36.94 22.80
C MET A 12 -19.33 37.03 23.05
N ALA A 13 -18.91 37.66 24.15
CA ALA A 13 -17.50 37.71 24.53
C ALA A 13 -16.96 36.30 24.83
N GLU A 14 -17.70 35.50 25.58
CA GLU A 14 -17.35 34.13 25.92
C GLU A 14 -17.31 33.20 24.69
N PHE A 15 -18.27 33.36 23.77
CA PHE A 15 -18.26 32.69 22.47
C PHE A 15 -17.05 33.09 21.62
N THR A 16 -16.73 34.38 21.56
CA THR A 16 -15.59 34.90 20.78
C THR A 16 -14.26 34.45 21.38
N VAL A 17 -14.14 34.37 22.71
CA VAL A 17 -12.95 33.85 23.40
C VAL A 17 -12.79 32.36 23.14
N LYS A 18 -13.87 31.57 23.20
CA LYS A 18 -13.85 30.13 22.90
C LYS A 18 -13.51 29.87 21.42
N GLN A 19 -14.07 30.67 20.51
CA GLN A 19 -13.81 30.60 19.07
C GLN A 19 -12.38 31.02 18.73
N THR A 20 -11.83 32.05 19.39
CA THR A 20 -10.44 32.49 19.19
C THR A 20 -9.43 31.50 19.75
N LEU A 21 -9.65 30.92 20.93
CA LEU A 21 -8.82 29.84 21.50
C LEU A 21 -8.84 28.57 20.63
N SER A 22 -10.00 28.19 20.10
CA SER A 22 -10.14 27.08 19.12
C SER A 22 -9.39 27.39 17.81
N SER A 23 -9.43 28.64 17.35
CA SER A 23 -8.74 29.08 16.14
C SER A 23 -7.21 29.20 16.28
N LEU A 24 -6.71 29.37 17.51
CA LEU A 24 -5.27 29.54 17.82
C LEU A 24 -4.55 28.22 18.05
N SER A 25 -5.25 27.12 18.38
CA SER A 25 -4.66 25.79 18.59
C SER A 25 -4.75 24.84 17.38
N LYS A 26 -5.53 25.19 16.35
CA LYS A 26 -5.79 24.46 15.08
C LYS A 26 -5.50 22.95 15.11
N PHE A 27 -6.07 22.23 16.05
CA PHE A 27 -6.21 20.77 15.91
C PHE A 27 -7.34 20.54 14.90
N THR A 28 -6.99 20.08 13.70
CA THR A 28 -8.00 19.65 12.74
C THR A 28 -8.64 18.35 13.22
N SER A 29 -9.80 17.99 12.67
CA SER A 29 -10.37 16.65 12.86
C SER A 29 -9.36 15.55 12.51
N GLY A 30 -8.51 15.77 11.50
CA GLY A 30 -7.42 14.87 11.13
C GLY A 30 -6.35 14.74 12.23
N ASP A 31 -5.96 15.84 12.88
CA ASP A 31 -4.94 15.82 13.94
C ASP A 31 -5.46 15.13 15.21
N ILE A 32 -6.73 15.36 15.55
CA ILE A 32 -7.40 14.69 16.68
C ILE A 32 -7.47 13.17 16.43
N ILE A 33 -7.85 12.76 15.23
CA ILE A 33 -7.93 11.33 14.87
C ILE A 33 -6.55 10.68 14.81
N LYS A 34 -5.51 11.39 14.33
CA LYS A 34 -4.13 10.89 14.40
C LYS A 34 -3.66 10.71 15.83
N ALA A 35 -3.90 11.68 16.71
CA ALA A 35 -3.54 11.59 18.12
C ALA A 35 -4.26 10.40 18.81
N PHE A 36 -5.54 10.19 18.51
CA PHE A 36 -6.30 9.04 19.01
C PHE A 36 -5.76 7.70 18.47
N ALA A 37 -5.53 7.59 17.16
CA ALA A 37 -5.00 6.37 16.53
C ALA A 37 -3.62 5.99 17.10
N ASN A 38 -2.79 6.97 17.44
CA ASN A 38 -1.46 6.80 18.04
C ASN A 38 -1.47 6.64 19.57
N ARG A 39 -2.64 6.49 20.22
CA ARG A 39 -2.80 6.38 21.69
C ARG A 39 -2.29 7.59 22.49
N MET A 40 -2.18 8.76 21.86
CA MET A 40 -1.81 10.00 22.56
C MET A 40 -2.98 10.57 23.38
N ILE A 41 -4.21 10.29 22.94
CA ILE A 41 -5.46 10.66 23.62
C ILE A 41 -6.44 9.48 23.60
N ASP A 42 -7.35 9.43 24.57
CA ASP A 42 -8.37 8.38 24.69
C ASP A 42 -9.66 8.71 23.90
N ARG A 43 -10.58 7.73 23.87
CA ARG A 43 -11.86 7.82 23.14
C ARG A 43 -12.71 9.01 23.60
N SER A 44 -12.80 9.23 24.92
CA SER A 44 -13.57 10.32 25.53
C SER A 44 -13.01 11.70 25.18
N THR A 45 -11.68 11.81 25.18
CA THR A 45 -10.96 13.05 24.85
C THR A 45 -11.10 13.36 23.36
N ALA A 46 -10.90 12.38 22.49
CA ALA A 46 -11.12 12.52 21.06
C ALA A 46 -12.56 12.95 20.74
N ALA A 47 -13.56 12.33 21.38
CA ALA A 47 -14.96 12.69 21.18
C ALA A 47 -15.28 14.12 21.61
N SER A 48 -14.70 14.58 22.71
CA SER A 48 -14.89 15.95 23.20
C SER A 48 -14.28 16.97 22.25
N LEU A 49 -13.04 16.73 21.80
CA LEU A 49 -12.35 17.62 20.86
C LEU A 49 -13.06 17.70 19.49
N LEU A 50 -13.57 16.59 18.97
CA LEU A 50 -14.33 16.58 17.70
C LEU A 50 -15.63 17.39 17.82
N ARG A 51 -16.34 17.29 18.95
CA ARG A 51 -17.52 18.11 19.22
C ARG A 51 -17.17 19.59 19.38
N ASP A 52 -16.07 19.91 20.04
CA ASP A 52 -15.61 21.28 20.24
C ASP A 52 -15.25 22.00 18.93
N ILE A 53 -14.85 21.26 17.88
CA ILE A 53 -14.64 21.80 16.53
C ILE A 53 -15.89 21.70 15.64
N GLY A 54 -17.04 21.33 16.19
CA GLY A 54 -18.35 21.38 15.51
C GLY A 54 -18.81 20.11 14.81
N ILE A 55 -18.16 18.95 15.04
CA ILE A 55 -18.63 17.66 14.52
C ILE A 55 -19.82 17.17 15.36
N ARG A 56 -20.86 16.66 14.69
CA ARG A 56 -22.07 16.16 15.36
C ARG A 56 -21.76 14.93 16.21
N ALA A 57 -22.59 14.69 17.22
CA ALA A 57 -22.41 13.55 18.11
C ALA A 57 -22.50 12.22 17.35
N GLU A 58 -23.45 12.08 16.43
CA GLU A 58 -23.58 10.88 15.59
C GLU A 58 -22.34 10.62 14.72
N ASP A 59 -21.74 11.67 14.15
CA ASP A 59 -20.55 11.57 13.31
C ASP A 59 -19.30 11.29 14.15
N THR A 60 -19.23 11.83 15.37
CA THR A 60 -18.10 11.67 16.29
C THR A 60 -17.85 10.20 16.63
N ASP A 61 -18.90 9.48 17.03
CA ASP A 61 -18.78 8.04 17.35
C ASP A 61 -18.37 7.22 16.13
N TYR A 62 -18.96 7.50 14.97
CA TYR A 62 -18.61 6.81 13.72
C TYR A 62 -17.15 7.04 13.29
N ILE A 63 -16.67 8.29 13.36
CA ILE A 63 -15.29 8.63 12.97
C ILE A 63 -14.29 7.95 13.91
N ILE A 64 -14.53 8.00 15.22
CA ILE A 64 -13.64 7.39 16.22
C ILE A 64 -13.61 5.87 16.07
N SER A 65 -14.77 5.22 15.94
CA SER A 65 -14.84 3.77 15.72
C SER A 65 -14.15 3.36 14.41
N THR A 66 -14.29 4.17 13.35
CA THR A 66 -13.57 3.94 12.08
C THR A 66 -12.05 4.07 12.26
N ALA A 67 -11.58 5.06 13.02
CA ALA A 67 -10.17 5.24 13.30
C ALA A 67 -9.59 4.09 14.13
N GLU A 68 -10.34 3.60 15.12
CA GLU A 68 -9.95 2.44 15.92
C GLU A 68 -9.89 1.16 15.08
N TYR A 69 -10.87 0.95 14.20
CA TYR A 69 -10.86 -0.13 13.23
C TYR A 69 -9.64 -0.03 12.31
N LYS A 70 -9.39 1.13 11.70
CA LYS A 70 -8.21 1.37 10.85
C LYS A 70 -6.89 1.13 11.59
N ARG A 71 -6.80 1.45 12.87
CA ARG A 71 -5.61 1.15 13.69
C ARG A 71 -5.40 -0.35 13.86
N ILE A 72 -6.46 -1.09 14.18
CA ILE A 72 -6.40 -2.55 14.30
C ILE A 72 -5.98 -3.16 12.95
N TRP A 73 -6.50 -2.62 11.86
CA TRP A 73 -6.15 -3.03 10.51
C TRP A 73 -4.74 -2.62 10.06
N ALA A 74 -4.21 -1.48 10.49
CA ALA A 74 -2.87 -1.02 10.09
C ALA A 74 -1.78 -2.03 10.50
N PHE A 75 -1.87 -2.58 11.70
CA PHE A 75 -0.95 -3.63 12.13
C PHE A 75 -1.11 -4.90 11.29
N THR A 76 -2.35 -5.30 11.01
CA THR A 76 -2.64 -6.45 10.13
C THR A 76 -2.11 -6.21 8.72
N ASP A 77 -2.25 -5.01 8.15
CA ASP A 77 -1.75 -4.62 6.83
C ASP A 77 -0.22 -4.67 6.75
N ASP A 78 0.48 -4.24 7.81
CA ASP A 78 1.94 -4.38 7.91
C ASP A 78 2.35 -5.86 7.90
N GLN A 79 1.62 -6.72 8.62
CA GLN A 79 1.87 -8.17 8.63
C GLN A 79 1.57 -8.81 7.27
N ILE A 80 0.46 -8.44 6.62
CA ILE A 80 0.11 -8.86 5.26
C ILE A 80 1.23 -8.47 4.29
N SER A 81 1.73 -7.23 4.37
CA SER A 81 2.82 -6.73 3.52
C SER A 81 4.13 -7.48 3.75
N GLY A 82 4.44 -7.82 5.01
CA GLY A 82 5.59 -8.67 5.34
C GLY A 82 5.49 -10.06 4.72
N ILE A 83 4.31 -10.70 4.83
CA ILE A 83 4.06 -12.03 4.24
C ILE A 83 4.16 -11.95 2.70
N ARG A 84 3.57 -10.94 2.07
CA ARG A 84 3.68 -10.69 0.62
C ARG A 84 5.13 -10.63 0.18
N ASN A 85 5.96 -9.85 0.87
CA ASN A 85 7.37 -9.70 0.53
C ASN A 85 8.14 -11.03 0.62
N LEU A 86 7.86 -11.85 1.64
CA LEU A 86 8.48 -13.17 1.78
C LEU A 86 8.01 -14.16 0.72
N TYR A 87 6.72 -14.09 0.33
CA TYR A 87 6.16 -14.87 -0.77
C TYR A 87 6.78 -14.48 -2.12
N LYS A 88 6.88 -13.18 -2.43
CA LYS A 88 7.53 -12.66 -3.65
C LYS A 88 8.99 -13.10 -3.75
N LYS A 89 9.71 -13.09 -2.62
CA LYS A 89 11.10 -13.57 -2.52
C LYS A 89 11.27 -15.09 -2.52
N ARG A 90 10.18 -15.86 -2.71
CA ARG A 90 10.15 -17.34 -2.67
C ARG A 90 10.62 -17.96 -1.35
N ILE A 91 10.70 -17.18 -0.27
CA ILE A 91 10.95 -17.69 1.08
C ILE A 91 9.69 -18.44 1.57
N TYR A 92 8.51 -17.93 1.22
CA TYR A 92 7.25 -18.65 1.38
C TYR A 92 6.74 -19.17 0.02
N ASN A 93 6.26 -20.41 0.03
CA ASN A 93 5.40 -20.93 -1.03
C ASN A 93 3.93 -20.54 -0.76
N GLU A 94 3.03 -20.95 -1.64
CA GLU A 94 1.61 -20.58 -1.58
C GLU A 94 0.94 -21.06 -0.27
N ASP A 95 1.17 -22.33 0.09
CA ASP A 95 0.61 -22.93 1.30
C ASP A 95 1.10 -22.22 2.57
N ASN A 96 2.41 -21.97 2.66
CA ASN A 96 2.98 -21.24 3.79
C ASN A 96 2.45 -19.80 3.89
N ALA A 97 2.23 -19.12 2.76
CA ALA A 97 1.69 -17.77 2.75
C ALA A 97 0.23 -17.76 3.21
N ARG A 98 -0.61 -18.68 2.71
CA ARG A 98 -2.00 -18.86 3.15
C ARG A 98 -2.10 -19.17 4.63
N ASP A 99 -1.27 -20.09 5.14
CA ASP A 99 -1.23 -20.46 6.56
C ASP A 99 -0.87 -19.27 7.46
N ARG A 100 0.04 -18.40 7.00
CA ARG A 100 0.43 -17.20 7.75
C ARG A 100 -0.67 -16.14 7.72
N LEU A 101 -1.35 -15.97 6.59
CA LEU A 101 -2.50 -15.06 6.47
C LEU A 101 -3.69 -15.52 7.32
N ALA A 102 -3.98 -16.82 7.35
CA ALA A 102 -5.05 -17.38 8.17
C ALA A 102 -4.83 -17.12 9.67
N LYS A 103 -3.57 -17.13 10.14
CA LYS A 103 -3.22 -16.80 11.53
C LYS A 103 -3.47 -15.33 11.91
N LEU A 104 -3.69 -14.46 10.92
CA LEU A 104 -4.14 -13.08 11.14
C LEU A 104 -5.66 -12.99 11.30
N ASN A 105 -6.37 -14.12 11.33
CA ASN A 105 -7.84 -14.23 11.38
C ASN A 105 -8.53 -13.55 10.18
N LEU A 106 -7.87 -13.53 9.02
CA LEU A 106 -8.48 -13.04 7.78
C LEU A 106 -9.53 -14.02 7.27
N PRO A 107 -10.67 -13.54 6.73
CA PRO A 107 -11.62 -14.39 6.02
C PRO A 107 -10.97 -15.13 4.85
N ALA A 108 -11.37 -16.38 4.62
CA ALA A 108 -10.80 -17.21 3.55
C ALA A 108 -10.89 -16.56 2.16
N GLU A 109 -12.01 -15.90 1.86
CA GLU A 109 -12.20 -15.14 0.60
C GLU A 109 -11.16 -14.02 0.44
N GLN A 110 -10.86 -13.29 1.51
CA GLN A 110 -9.84 -12.23 1.49
C GLN A 110 -8.44 -12.80 1.26
N ILE A 111 -8.13 -13.97 1.83
CA ILE A 111 -6.87 -14.67 1.60
C ILE A 111 -6.73 -15.04 0.12
N GLU A 112 -7.79 -15.59 -0.51
CA GLU A 112 -7.75 -15.94 -1.93
C GLU A 112 -7.54 -14.71 -2.82
N VAL A 113 -8.22 -13.59 -2.53
CA VAL A 113 -8.01 -12.33 -3.26
C VAL A 113 -6.55 -11.85 -3.14
N LEU A 114 -5.98 -11.86 -1.94
CA LEU A 114 -4.57 -11.47 -1.73
C LEU A 114 -3.62 -12.39 -2.48
N MET A 115 -3.81 -13.71 -2.41
CA MET A 115 -2.95 -14.68 -3.10
C MET A 115 -3.04 -14.54 -4.62
N GLN A 116 -4.24 -14.30 -5.17
CA GLN A 116 -4.44 -14.05 -6.59
C GLN A 116 -3.72 -12.77 -7.04
N GLN A 117 -3.83 -11.68 -6.29
CA GLN A 117 -3.10 -10.44 -6.57
C GLN A 117 -1.59 -10.67 -6.58
N TRP A 118 -1.06 -11.36 -5.57
CA TRP A 118 0.38 -11.56 -5.44
C TRP A 118 0.94 -12.54 -6.46
N TYR A 119 0.14 -13.48 -6.95
CA TYR A 119 0.52 -14.36 -8.05
C TYR A 119 0.89 -13.54 -9.29
N TYR A 120 0.09 -12.53 -9.64
CA TYR A 120 0.39 -11.65 -10.78
C TYR A 120 1.58 -10.72 -10.49
N ASP A 121 1.69 -10.15 -9.30
CA ASP A 121 2.85 -9.31 -8.90
C ASP A 121 4.18 -10.08 -8.93
N LYS A 122 4.13 -11.37 -8.58
CA LYS A 122 5.27 -12.27 -8.54
C LYS A 122 5.78 -12.60 -9.95
N VAL A 123 4.90 -12.62 -10.95
CA VAL A 123 5.27 -12.83 -12.35
C VAL A 123 6.01 -11.62 -12.92
N GLU A 124 5.61 -10.39 -12.57
CA GLU A 124 6.29 -9.18 -13.05
C GLU A 124 7.70 -8.98 -12.44
N GLU A 125 7.93 -9.32 -11.17
CA GLU A 125 9.25 -9.10 -10.53
C GLU A 125 10.27 -10.23 -10.76
N LEU A 126 9.82 -11.47 -11.06
CA LEU A 126 10.72 -12.63 -11.13
C LEU A 126 11.35 -12.87 -12.51
N ASP A 127 10.82 -12.27 -13.58
CA ASP A 127 11.51 -12.20 -14.86
C ASP A 127 12.18 -10.82 -14.99
N SER A 128 13.09 -10.49 -14.05
CA SER A 128 14.15 -9.55 -14.42
C SER A 128 14.83 -10.17 -15.63
N THR A 129 14.55 -9.61 -16.81
CA THR A 129 15.04 -10.13 -18.06
C THR A 129 16.55 -10.29 -17.97
N TRP A 130 17.08 -11.38 -18.50
CA TRP A 130 18.51 -11.40 -18.72
C TRP A 130 18.86 -10.26 -19.67
N THR A 131 19.94 -9.54 -19.38
CA THR A 131 20.48 -8.58 -20.34
C THR A 131 20.67 -9.24 -21.70
N THR A 132 20.57 -8.48 -22.79
CA THR A 132 20.83 -8.97 -24.16
C THR A 132 22.09 -9.83 -24.23
N ALA A 133 23.18 -9.40 -23.61
CA ALA A 133 24.44 -10.12 -23.57
C ALA A 133 24.36 -11.47 -22.84
N GLN A 134 23.67 -11.53 -21.69
CA GLN A 134 23.47 -12.78 -20.95
C GLN A 134 22.61 -13.76 -21.75
N THR A 135 21.49 -13.29 -22.33
CA THR A 135 20.60 -14.11 -23.16
C THR A 135 21.33 -14.74 -24.34
N LEU A 136 22.09 -13.95 -25.10
CA LEU A 136 22.85 -14.46 -26.24
C LEU A 136 23.96 -15.42 -25.81
N LYS A 137 24.64 -15.14 -24.69
CA LYS A 137 25.66 -16.03 -24.10
C LYS A 137 25.07 -17.37 -23.69
N PHE A 138 23.90 -17.39 -23.04
CA PHE A 138 23.24 -18.62 -22.61
C PHE A 138 22.73 -19.43 -23.78
N LEU A 139 22.17 -18.78 -24.80
CA LEU A 139 21.78 -19.44 -26.04
C LEU A 139 22.99 -20.07 -26.76
N LYS A 140 24.10 -19.32 -26.92
CA LYS A 140 25.33 -19.82 -27.55
C LYS A 140 25.90 -21.05 -26.82
N ARG A 141 25.73 -21.10 -25.50
CA ARG A 141 26.16 -22.22 -24.64
C ARG A 141 25.15 -23.37 -24.56
N GLY A 142 23.98 -23.25 -25.19
CA GLY A 142 22.92 -24.25 -25.12
C GLY A 142 22.24 -24.36 -23.75
N LEU A 143 22.38 -23.35 -22.88
CA LEU A 143 21.77 -23.34 -21.54
C LEU A 143 20.28 -22.98 -21.58
N ILE A 144 19.83 -22.34 -22.66
CA ILE A 144 18.42 -22.00 -22.90
C ILE A 144 18.05 -22.31 -24.35
N SER A 145 16.76 -22.54 -24.60
CA SER A 145 16.25 -22.78 -25.95
C SER A 145 16.22 -21.49 -26.79
N SER A 146 16.16 -21.64 -28.12
CA SER A 146 15.99 -20.48 -29.01
C SER A 146 14.70 -19.72 -28.73
N ASP A 147 13.62 -20.40 -28.33
CA ASP A 147 12.34 -19.73 -28.05
C ASP A 147 12.37 -18.99 -26.72
N ARG A 148 13.04 -19.52 -25.69
CA ARG A 148 13.27 -18.77 -24.45
C ARG A 148 14.14 -17.54 -24.72
N ALA A 149 15.18 -17.65 -25.55
CA ALA A 149 16.00 -16.51 -25.92
C ALA A 149 15.22 -15.42 -26.68
N LYS A 150 14.28 -15.80 -27.56
CA LYS A 150 13.39 -14.84 -28.24
C LYS A 150 12.48 -14.12 -27.24
N GLN A 151 11.90 -14.85 -26.29
CA GLN A 151 11.04 -14.29 -25.25
C GLN A 151 11.80 -13.24 -24.41
N GLU A 152 13.01 -13.57 -23.97
CA GLU A 152 13.87 -12.66 -23.20
C GLU A 152 14.24 -11.40 -23.99
N LEU A 153 14.58 -11.53 -25.27
CA LEU A 153 14.87 -10.37 -26.12
C LEU A 153 13.62 -9.52 -26.37
N TYR A 154 12.44 -10.15 -26.52
CA TYR A 154 11.18 -9.42 -26.64
C TYR A 154 10.86 -8.63 -25.37
N LEU A 155 11.02 -9.24 -24.20
CA LEU A 155 10.83 -8.59 -22.90
C LEU A 155 11.84 -7.46 -22.66
N ASN A 156 13.04 -7.54 -23.24
CA ASN A 156 14.03 -6.45 -23.28
C ASN A 156 13.68 -5.31 -24.28
N GLY A 157 12.53 -5.40 -24.96
CA GLY A 157 12.02 -4.35 -25.86
C GLY A 157 12.47 -4.45 -27.33
N TYR A 158 13.00 -5.59 -27.78
CA TYR A 158 13.36 -5.77 -29.19
C TYR A 158 12.18 -6.23 -30.04
N THR A 159 12.08 -5.67 -31.25
CA THR A 159 11.14 -6.14 -32.28
C THR A 159 11.57 -7.49 -32.85
N GLU A 160 10.63 -8.22 -33.46
CA GLU A 160 10.90 -9.52 -34.08
C GLU A 160 12.03 -9.44 -35.13
N GLU A 161 12.10 -8.35 -35.89
CA GLU A 161 13.16 -8.08 -36.85
C GLU A 161 14.54 -8.03 -36.18
N ARG A 162 14.69 -7.26 -35.10
CA ARG A 162 15.96 -7.14 -34.36
C ARG A 162 16.36 -8.46 -33.71
N ILE A 163 15.39 -9.21 -33.19
CA ILE A 163 15.62 -10.55 -32.64
C ILE A 163 16.19 -11.48 -33.71
N LYS A 164 15.64 -11.47 -34.93
CA LYS A 164 16.16 -12.27 -36.06
C LYS A 164 17.61 -11.92 -36.39
N VAL A 165 17.99 -10.64 -36.32
CA VAL A 165 19.38 -10.21 -36.54
C VAL A 165 20.32 -10.82 -35.49
N TYR A 166 20.01 -10.68 -34.20
CA TYR A 166 20.83 -11.27 -33.13
C TYR A 166 20.98 -12.80 -33.26
N LEU A 167 19.91 -13.50 -33.63
CA LEU A 167 19.95 -14.95 -33.80
C LEU A 167 20.75 -15.38 -35.04
N ARG A 168 20.81 -14.55 -36.10
CA ARG A 168 21.65 -14.80 -37.28
C ARG A 168 23.13 -14.57 -36.96
N ASP A 169 23.44 -13.49 -36.25
CA ASP A 169 24.81 -13.16 -35.82
C ASP A 169 25.43 -14.29 -34.99
N LEU A 170 24.67 -14.88 -34.07
CA LEU A 170 25.09 -16.04 -33.27
C LEU A 170 25.50 -17.27 -34.09
N LYS A 171 24.96 -17.43 -35.30
CA LYS A 171 25.25 -18.55 -36.22
C LYS A 171 26.29 -18.19 -37.27
N TRP A 172 26.68 -16.92 -37.35
CA TRP A 172 27.60 -16.46 -38.37
C TRP A 172 29.03 -16.91 -38.03
N THR A 173 29.71 -17.50 -39.01
CA THR A 173 31.13 -17.84 -38.95
C THR A 173 31.87 -17.05 -40.03
N PRO A 174 32.96 -16.34 -39.69
CA PRO A 174 33.75 -15.62 -40.69
C PRO A 174 34.28 -16.59 -41.75
N PRO A 175 34.41 -16.15 -43.02
CA PRO A 175 35.10 -16.92 -44.05
C PRO A 175 36.52 -17.25 -43.61
N LYS A 176 37.00 -18.45 -43.94
CA LYS A 176 38.43 -18.77 -43.76
C LYS A 176 39.24 -17.97 -44.78
N GLU A 177 40.27 -17.28 -44.31
CA GLU A 177 41.29 -16.62 -45.14
C GLU A 177 42.06 -17.64 -46.00
#